data_AF-A0AAE4A2V4-F1
#
_entry.id   AF-A0AAE4A2V4-F1
#
_cell.length_a   1.000
_cell.length_b   1.000
_cell.length_c   1.000
_cell.angle_alpha   90.00
_cell.angle_beta   90.00
_cell.angle_gamma   90.00
#
_symmetry.space_group_name_H-M   'P 1'
#
loop_
_entity.id
_entity.type
_entity.pdbx_description
1 polymer ?
#
loop_
_entity_poly.entity_id
_entity_poly.type
_entity_poly.pdbx_seq_one_letter_code
_entity_poly.pdbx_strand_id
1 'polypeptide(L)'
;MDDADLTLTESLRQEYDQMLLRLERGRERATRLRVLAELAADQVESDERLLRSLAEALGISPQATIDHLDGALRGQRLREIAVDVFAKHHRPGDAIHYRDWFELLLQENFTVAGRDPLATFLAQISRSEAVEAVGRRTGRYRLLAAA
;
A
#
# COMPACT_ATOMS: atom_id res chain seq x y z
N MET A 1 46.81 1.90 -44.61
CA MET A 1 45.87 1.67 -43.50
C MET A 1 46.49 2.36 -42.30
N ASP A 2 45.81 3.36 -41.76
CA ASP A 2 46.40 4.39 -40.91
C ASP A 2 46.39 3.95 -39.44
N ASP A 3 47.43 4.30 -38.67
CA ASP A 3 47.64 3.84 -37.28
C ASP A 3 46.52 4.34 -36.32
N ALA A 4 45.93 5.49 -36.67
CA ALA A 4 44.77 6.06 -35.99
C ALA A 4 43.47 5.23 -36.15
N ASP A 5 43.32 4.51 -37.27
CA ASP A 5 42.13 3.71 -37.57
C ASP A 5 42.16 2.36 -36.82
N LEU A 6 43.37 1.82 -36.61
CA LEU A 6 43.62 0.64 -35.80
C LEU A 6 43.34 0.88 -34.30
N THR A 7 43.81 2.01 -33.77
CA THR A 7 43.61 2.37 -32.34
C THR A 7 42.15 2.67 -32.00
N LEU A 8 41.41 3.32 -32.91
CA LEU A 8 39.96 3.52 -32.76
C LEU A 8 39.20 2.19 -32.75
N THR A 9 39.57 1.27 -33.65
CA THR A 9 38.95 -0.05 -33.75
C THR A 9 39.20 -0.91 -32.50
N GLU A 10 40.41 -0.87 -31.94
CA GLU A 10 40.74 -1.55 -30.68
C GLU A 10 39.97 -0.97 -29.48
N SER A 11 39.86 0.36 -29.39
CA SER A 11 39.10 1.03 -28.33
C SER A 11 37.62 0.64 -28.36
N LEU A 12 37.00 0.66 -29.55
CA LEU A 12 35.61 0.26 -29.73
C LEU A 12 35.38 -1.22 -29.39
N ARG A 13 36.32 -2.10 -29.75
CA ARG A 13 36.25 -3.52 -29.38
C ARG A 13 36.32 -3.69 -27.86
N GLN A 14 37.23 -2.99 -27.19
CA GLN A 14 37.36 -3.04 -25.74
C GLN A 14 36.11 -2.51 -25.03
N GLU A 15 35.52 -1.42 -25.52
CA GLU A 15 34.27 -0.88 -24.98
C GLU A 15 33.10 -1.86 -25.18
N TYR A 16 33.00 -2.47 -26.36
CA TYR A 16 32.00 -3.50 -26.65
C TYR A 16 32.11 -4.70 -25.71
N ASP A 17 33.32 -5.22 -25.49
CA ASP A 17 33.56 -6.35 -24.58
C ASP A 17 33.21 -5.98 -23.13
N GLN A 18 33.53 -4.76 -22.68
CA GLN A 18 33.13 -4.26 -21.36
C GLN A 18 31.60 -4.11 -21.25
N MET A 19 30.93 -3.67 -22.31
CA MET A 19 29.47 -3.59 -22.34
C MET A 19 28.83 -4.98 -22.25
N LEU A 20 29.36 -5.98 -22.97
CA LEU A 20 28.90 -7.37 -22.90
C LEU A 20 29.01 -7.91 -21.47
N LEU A 21 30.16 -7.75 -20.82
CA LEU A 21 30.38 -8.20 -19.44
C LEU A 21 29.47 -7.49 -18.43
N ARG A 22 29.14 -6.22 -18.66
CA ARG A 22 28.17 -5.49 -17.83
C ARG A 22 26.75 -6.00 -18.04
N LEU A 23 26.38 -6.29 -19.29
CA LEU A 23 25.06 -6.82 -19.64
C LEU A 23 24.83 -8.20 -19.03
N GLU A 24 25.81 -9.10 -19.11
CA GLU A 24 25.73 -10.44 -18.53
C GLU A 24 25.57 -10.39 -17.01
N ARG A 25 26.43 -9.65 -16.31
CA ARG A 25 26.30 -9.44 -14.85
C ARG A 25 24.96 -8.83 -14.47
N GLY A 26 24.46 -7.89 -15.28
CA GLY A 26 23.14 -7.30 -15.09
C GLY A 26 22.02 -8.32 -15.22
N ARG A 27 22.08 -9.20 -16.23
CA ARG A 27 21.12 -10.29 -16.45
C ARG A 27 21.13 -11.30 -15.30
N GLU A 28 22.30 -11.75 -14.88
CA GLU A 28 22.44 -12.67 -13.74
C GLU A 28 21.86 -12.08 -12.45
N ARG A 29 22.16 -10.81 -12.17
CA ARG A 29 21.60 -10.10 -11.02
C ARG A 29 20.08 -10.01 -11.09
N ALA A 30 19.53 -9.68 -12.26
CA ALA A 30 18.08 -9.61 -12.47
C ALA A 30 17.42 -10.98 -12.26
N THR A 31 18.01 -12.05 -12.79
CA THR A 31 17.52 -13.42 -12.57
C THR A 31 17.52 -13.79 -11.09
N ARG A 32 18.62 -13.51 -10.37
CA ARG A 32 18.69 -13.77 -8.92
C ARG A 32 17.63 -13.00 -8.13
N LEU A 33 17.41 -11.73 -8.46
CA LEU A 33 16.38 -10.91 -7.81
C LEU A 33 14.97 -11.45 -8.08
N ARG A 34 14.69 -11.95 -9.29
CA ARG A 34 13.39 -12.59 -9.60
C ARG A 34 13.16 -13.83 -8.75
N VAL A 35 14.15 -14.71 -8.66
CA VAL A 35 14.06 -15.92 -7.82
C VAL A 35 13.81 -15.58 -6.35
N LEU A 36 14.48 -14.55 -5.83
CA LEU A 36 14.24 -14.09 -4.45
C LEU A 36 12.84 -13.51 -4.26
N ALA A 37 12.33 -12.77 -5.25
CA ALA A 37 10.98 -12.21 -5.22
C ALA A 37 9.91 -13.31 -5.28
N GLU A 38 10.11 -14.33 -6.12
CA GLU A 38 9.24 -15.51 -6.20
C GLU A 38 9.20 -16.26 -4.86
N LEU A 39 10.37 -16.54 -4.26
CA LEU A 39 10.44 -17.20 -2.95
C LEU A 39 9.72 -16.40 -1.85
N ALA A 40 9.88 -15.06 -1.86
CA ALA A 40 9.20 -14.20 -0.90
C ALA A 40 7.68 -14.21 -1.10
N ALA A 41 7.21 -14.21 -2.36
CA ALA A 41 5.79 -14.28 -2.68
C ALA A 41 5.17 -15.62 -2.23
N ASP A 42 5.86 -16.74 -2.50
CA ASP A 42 5.43 -18.08 -2.08
C ASP A 42 5.31 -18.18 -0.55
N GLN A 43 6.26 -17.57 0.17
CA GLN A 43 6.23 -17.54 1.64
C GLN A 43 5.03 -16.75 2.17
N VAL A 44 4.76 -15.57 1.61
CA VAL A 44 3.59 -14.76 1.99
C VAL A 44 2.31 -15.55 1.74
N GLU A 45 2.18 -16.21 0.60
CA GLU A 45 1.00 -17.01 0.29
C GLU A 45 0.81 -18.19 1.27
N SER A 46 1.91 -18.80 1.71
CA SER A 46 1.90 -19.87 2.72
C SER A 46 1.45 -19.33 4.08
N ASP A 47 2.02 -18.21 4.51
CA ASP A 47 1.71 -17.57 5.78
C ASP A 47 0.25 -17.12 5.83
N GLU A 48 -0.27 -16.56 4.73
CA GLU A 48 -1.67 -16.22 4.59
C GLU A 48 -2.60 -17.44 4.71
N ARG A 49 -2.24 -18.55 4.07
CA ARG A 49 -3.00 -19.80 4.18
C ARG A 49 -3.03 -20.30 5.62
N LEU A 50 -1.89 -20.28 6.30
CA LEU A 50 -1.78 -20.68 7.70
C LEU A 50 -2.62 -19.78 8.60
N LEU A 51 -2.57 -18.46 8.41
CA LEU A 51 -3.36 -17.51 9.17
C LEU A 51 -4.87 -17.69 8.96
N ARG A 52 -5.32 -17.99 7.73
CA ARG A 52 -6.72 -18.36 7.47
C ARG A 52 -7.13 -19.62 8.25
N SER A 53 -6.30 -20.67 8.23
CA SER A 53 -6.59 -21.90 9.00
C SER A 53 -6.61 -21.67 10.52
N LEU A 54 -5.71 -20.83 11.04
CA LEU A 54 -5.70 -20.47 12.46
C LEU A 54 -6.92 -19.63 12.84
N ALA A 55 -7.33 -18.68 12.00
CA ALA A 55 -8.53 -17.86 12.21
C ALA A 55 -9.78 -18.73 12.28
N GLU A 56 -9.92 -19.70 11.36
CA GLU A 56 -11.02 -20.68 11.38
C GLU A 56 -11.04 -21.50 12.67
N ALA A 57 -9.88 -22.02 13.11
CA ALA A 57 -9.78 -22.78 14.35
C ALA A 57 -10.13 -21.96 15.61
N LEU A 58 -9.87 -20.65 15.57
CA LEU A 58 -10.19 -19.71 16.65
C LEU A 58 -11.61 -19.12 16.55
N GLY A 59 -12.39 -19.45 15.50
CA GLY A 59 -13.72 -18.89 15.26
C GLY A 59 -13.70 -17.39 14.87
N ILE A 60 -12.57 -16.89 14.39
CA ILE A 60 -12.42 -15.53 13.87
C ILE A 60 -12.97 -15.50 12.44
N SER A 61 -13.87 -14.57 12.14
CA SER A 61 -14.50 -14.47 10.81
C SER A 61 -13.45 -14.32 9.69
N PRO A 62 -13.53 -15.10 8.59
CA PRO A 62 -12.60 -15.03 7.46
C PRO A 62 -12.49 -13.63 6.83
N GLN A 63 -13.59 -12.85 6.86
CA GLN A 63 -13.61 -11.48 6.37
C GLN A 63 -12.66 -10.55 7.15
N ALA A 64 -12.56 -10.72 8.48
CA ALA A 64 -11.67 -9.92 9.32
C ALA A 64 -10.18 -10.25 9.07
N THR A 65 -9.89 -11.48 8.62
CA THR A 65 -8.54 -11.95 8.33
C THR A 65 -8.05 -11.42 6.98
N ILE A 66 -8.91 -11.41 5.94
CA ILE A 66 -8.59 -10.87 4.62
C ILE A 66 -8.31 -9.36 4.69
N ASP A 67 -9.10 -8.61 5.46
CA ASP A 67 -8.89 -7.16 5.67
C ASP A 67 -7.56 -6.86 6.40
N HIS A 68 -7.02 -7.81 7.17
CA HIS A 68 -5.76 -7.64 7.91
C HIS A 68 -4.52 -8.01 7.08
N LEU A 69 -4.64 -8.98 6.16
CA LEU A 69 -3.54 -9.51 5.35
C LEU A 69 -3.15 -8.60 4.18
N ASP A 70 -4.12 -7.96 3.52
CA ASP A 70 -3.86 -7.11 2.35
C ASP A 70 -3.20 -5.75 2.70
N GLY A 71 -3.06 -5.41 3.99
CA GLY A 71 -2.51 -4.13 4.48
C GLY A 71 -3.34 -2.88 4.13
N ALA A 72 -4.25 -2.99 3.16
CA ALA A 72 -5.11 -1.93 2.67
C ALA A 72 -6.51 -2.06 3.25
N LEU A 73 -6.90 -1.06 4.05
CA LEU A 73 -8.18 -0.93 4.73
C LEU A 73 -9.35 -0.94 3.75
N ARG A 74 -10.40 -1.68 4.12
CA ARG A 74 -11.67 -1.79 3.36
C ARG A 74 -12.85 -1.84 4.32
N GLY A 75 -14.05 -1.59 3.79
CA GLY A 75 -15.31 -1.88 4.46
C GLY A 75 -15.40 -1.37 5.90
N GLN A 76 -15.77 -2.27 6.82
CA GLN A 76 -15.91 -1.95 8.24
C GLN A 76 -14.58 -1.54 8.88
N ARG A 77 -13.48 -2.24 8.56
CA ARG A 77 -12.18 -1.96 9.14
C ARG A 77 -11.69 -0.55 8.79
N LEU A 78 -11.94 -0.09 7.58
CA LEU A 78 -11.68 1.29 7.17
C LEU A 78 -12.45 2.31 8.02
N ARG A 79 -13.72 2.03 8.35
CA ARG A 79 -14.53 2.94 9.16
C ARG A 79 -14.00 3.05 10.59
N GLU A 80 -13.68 1.92 11.21
CA GLU A 80 -13.14 1.86 12.57
C GLU A 80 -11.82 2.64 12.68
N ILE A 81 -10.84 2.29 11.82
CA ILE A 81 -9.54 2.96 11.84
C ILE A 81 -9.66 4.45 11.49
N ALA A 82 -10.54 4.81 10.55
CA ALA A 82 -10.76 6.22 10.23
C ALA A 82 -11.25 7.00 11.46
N VAL A 83 -12.21 6.44 12.20
CA VAL A 83 -12.75 7.05 13.43
C VAL A 83 -11.67 7.16 14.50
N ASP A 84 -10.88 6.11 14.71
CA ASP A 84 -9.79 6.11 15.68
C ASP A 84 -8.73 7.18 15.35
N VAL A 85 -8.33 7.28 14.08
CA VAL A 85 -7.39 8.30 13.61
C VAL A 85 -7.96 9.71 13.80
N PHE A 86 -9.27 9.91 13.59
CA PHE A 86 -9.91 11.19 13.87
C PHE A 86 -9.84 11.52 15.36
N ALA A 87 -10.30 10.61 16.22
CA ALA A 87 -10.34 10.80 17.67
C ALA A 87 -8.95 11.04 18.28
N LYS A 88 -7.92 10.43 17.70
CA LYS A 88 -6.53 10.63 18.12
C LYS A 88 -6.00 12.04 17.84
N HIS A 89 -6.43 12.66 16.74
CA HIS A 89 -5.89 13.95 16.28
C HIS A 89 -6.77 15.15 16.64
N HIS A 90 -8.02 14.94 17.03
CA HIS A 90 -9.01 15.99 17.21
C HIS A 90 -9.81 15.81 18.49
N ARG A 91 -10.31 16.93 19.03
CA ARG A 91 -11.15 16.90 20.22
C ARG A 91 -12.59 16.58 19.86
N PRO A 92 -13.38 16.04 20.82
CA PRO A 92 -14.82 15.92 20.64
C PRO A 92 -15.44 17.26 20.23
N GLY A 93 -16.13 17.24 19.09
CA GLY A 93 -16.76 18.42 18.52
C GLY A 93 -15.97 19.13 17.41
N ASP A 94 -14.69 18.83 17.22
CA ASP A 94 -13.96 19.38 16.08
C ASP A 94 -14.49 18.79 14.77
N ALA A 95 -14.54 19.63 13.72
CA ALA A 95 -14.95 19.20 12.39
C ALA A 95 -13.74 19.18 11.46
N ILE A 96 -13.55 18.10 10.70
CA ILE A 96 -12.46 17.91 9.74
C ILE A 96 -13.01 17.77 8.32
N HIS A 97 -12.31 18.30 7.31
CA HIS A 97 -12.67 18.03 5.92
C HIS A 97 -12.23 16.62 5.51
N TYR A 98 -13.03 15.92 4.70
CA TYR A 98 -12.77 14.51 4.37
C TYR A 98 -11.41 14.27 3.71
N ARG A 99 -10.85 15.26 3.00
CA ARG A 99 -9.51 15.15 2.39
C ARG A 99 -8.42 15.17 3.45
N ASP A 100 -8.46 16.14 4.35
CA ASP A 100 -7.51 16.28 5.45
C ASP A 100 -7.60 15.04 6.37
N TRP A 101 -8.80 14.52 6.57
CA TRP A 101 -8.99 13.28 7.32
C TRP A 101 -8.36 12.08 6.62
N PHE A 102 -8.57 11.94 5.31
CA PHE A 102 -7.92 10.90 4.53
C PHE A 102 -6.39 11.01 4.56
N GLU A 103 -5.85 12.23 4.51
CA GLU A 103 -4.41 12.47 4.66
C GLU A 103 -3.86 12.02 6.01
N LEU A 104 -4.62 12.17 7.11
CA LEU A 104 -4.20 11.64 8.42
C LEU A 104 -4.06 10.11 8.40
N LEU A 105 -4.95 9.38 7.70
CA LEU A 105 -4.81 7.92 7.57
C LEU A 105 -3.50 7.57 6.86
N LEU A 106 -3.15 8.31 5.80
CA LEU A 106 -1.89 8.09 5.07
C LEU A 106 -0.66 8.44 5.92
N GLN A 107 -0.74 9.49 6.72
CA GLN A 107 0.34 9.89 7.65
C GLN A 107 0.59 8.84 8.75
N GLU A 108 -0.44 8.08 9.12
CA GLU A 108 -0.32 6.92 10.03
C GLU A 108 0.08 5.62 9.31
N ASN A 109 0.52 5.70 8.06
CA ASN A 109 0.92 4.57 7.20
C ASN A 109 -0.20 3.58 6.86
N PHE A 110 -1.47 3.98 6.95
CA PHE A 110 -2.56 3.17 6.44
C PHE A 110 -2.72 3.34 4.92
N THR A 111 -3.08 2.26 4.24
CA THR A 111 -3.51 2.31 2.84
C THR A 111 -4.99 1.98 2.75
N VAL A 112 -5.70 2.55 1.76
CA VAL A 112 -7.12 2.27 1.51
C VAL A 112 -7.24 1.58 0.17
N ALA A 113 -7.99 0.48 0.12
CA ALA A 113 -8.10 -0.28 -1.11
C ALA A 113 -9.10 0.31 -2.11
N GLY A 114 -8.92 -0.05 -3.38
CA GLY A 114 -9.83 0.29 -4.47
C GLY A 114 -9.15 1.11 -5.56
N ARG A 115 -9.85 1.25 -6.69
CA ARG A 115 -9.37 2.02 -7.85
C ARG A 115 -9.23 3.51 -7.55
N ASP A 116 -10.07 4.03 -6.66
CA ASP A 116 -10.00 5.38 -6.11
C ASP A 116 -10.11 5.29 -4.57
N PRO A 117 -8.97 5.28 -3.86
CA PRO A 117 -8.91 5.17 -2.41
C PRO A 117 -9.67 6.27 -1.66
N LEU A 118 -9.65 7.51 -2.16
CA LEU A 118 -10.34 8.64 -1.53
C LEU A 118 -11.86 8.51 -1.69
N ALA A 119 -12.33 8.10 -2.87
CA ALA A 119 -13.74 7.84 -3.10
C ALA A 119 -14.23 6.64 -2.26
N THR A 120 -13.43 5.57 -2.16
CA THR A 120 -13.72 4.44 -1.26
C THR A 120 -13.84 4.90 0.19
N PHE A 121 -12.87 5.67 0.67
CA PHE A 121 -12.89 6.25 2.01
C PHE A 121 -14.17 7.04 2.26
N LEU A 122 -14.49 8.00 1.38
CA LEU A 122 -15.68 8.85 1.50
C LEU A 122 -16.98 8.03 1.51
N ALA A 123 -17.08 7.00 0.66
CA ALA A 123 -18.22 6.10 0.60
C ALA A 123 -18.39 5.26 1.89
N GLN A 124 -17.30 4.96 2.60
CA GLN A 124 -17.35 4.23 3.87
C GLN A 124 -17.65 5.15 5.05
N ILE A 125 -16.98 6.31 5.18
CA ILE A 125 -17.22 7.21 6.33
C ILE A 125 -18.63 7.80 6.34
N SER A 126 -19.23 8.03 5.16
CA SER A 126 -20.62 8.49 5.04
C SER A 126 -21.65 7.47 5.55
N ARG A 127 -21.25 6.21 5.76
CA ARG A 127 -22.06 5.12 6.33
C ARG A 127 -21.66 4.77 7.76
N SER A 128 -20.82 5.59 8.40
CA SER A 128 -20.39 5.37 9.78
C SER A 128 -21.37 6.06 10.72
N GLU A 129 -21.86 5.34 11.73
CA GLU A 129 -22.73 5.88 12.78
C GLU A 129 -21.96 6.68 13.84
N ALA A 130 -20.62 6.67 13.78
CA ALA A 130 -19.76 7.37 14.73
C ALA A 130 -19.45 8.83 14.33
N VAL A 131 -19.83 9.25 13.12
CA VAL A 131 -19.59 10.59 12.61
C VAL A 131 -20.83 11.19 11.95
N GLU A 132 -20.93 12.51 12.00
CA GLU A 132 -21.97 13.26 11.30
C GLU A 132 -21.37 14.29 10.33
N ALA A 133 -22.09 14.56 9.24
CA ALA A 133 -21.71 15.60 8.29
C ALA A 133 -22.12 16.99 8.82
N VAL A 134 -21.18 17.93 8.78
CA VAL A 134 -21.38 19.29 9.31
C VAL A 134 -21.86 20.21 8.19
N GLY A 135 -23.17 20.39 8.07
CA GLY A 135 -23.80 21.25 7.08
C GLY A 135 -23.89 20.64 5.67
N ARG A 136 -24.68 21.27 4.78
CA ARG A 136 -24.87 20.76 3.42
C ARG A 136 -23.65 21.05 2.54
N ARG A 137 -23.12 20.01 1.89
CA ARG A 137 -22.07 20.09 0.84
C ARG A 137 -20.73 20.69 1.29
N THR A 138 -20.46 20.72 2.58
CA THR A 138 -19.20 21.26 3.13
C THR A 138 -18.04 20.26 3.02
N GLY A 139 -18.35 18.98 2.88
CA GLY A 139 -17.34 17.90 2.93
C GLY A 139 -16.72 17.72 4.32
N ARG A 140 -17.32 18.30 5.37
CA ARG A 140 -16.79 18.24 6.74
C ARG A 140 -17.55 17.23 7.59
N TYR A 141 -16.82 16.54 8.45
CA TYR A 141 -17.34 15.53 9.37
C TYR A 141 -16.90 15.86 10.80
N ARG A 142 -17.72 15.51 11.79
CA ARG A 142 -17.36 15.57 13.21
C ARG A 142 -17.68 14.23 13.88
N LEU A 143 -16.95 13.89 14.93
CA LEU A 143 -17.28 12.76 15.79
C LEU A 143 -18.56 13.01 16.58
N LEU A 144 -19.48 12.06 16.54
CA LEU A 144 -20.59 12.03 17.48
C LEU A 144 -20.01 11.67 18.86
N ALA A 145 -20.37 12.44 19.88
CA ALA A 145 -20.00 12.08 21.24
C ALA A 145 -20.60 10.70 21.54
N ALA A 146 -19.76 9.74 21.95
CA ALA A 146 -20.28 8.49 22.50
C ALA A 146 -21.21 8.85 23.67
N ALA A 147 -22.43 8.33 23.63
CA ALA A 147 -23.42 8.52 24.69
C ALA A 147 -22.93 7.91 26.01
#